data_AF-A0A382MT10-F1
#
_entry.id   AF-A0A382MT10-F1
#
_cell.length_a   1.000
_cell.length_b   1.000
_cell.length_c   1.000
_cell.angle_alpha   90.00
_cell.angle_beta   90.00
_cell.angle_gamma   90.00
#
_symmetry.space_group_name_H-M   'P 1'
#
loop_
_entity.id
_entity.type
_entity.pdbx_description
1 polymer ?
#
loop_
_entity_poly.entity_id
_entity_poly.type
_entity_poly.pdbx_seq_one_letter_code
_entity_poly.pdbx_strand_id
1 'polypeptide(L)'
;MSGGLDSTIAAAMLMRQGIEVQGLTFYTGFCVVEHNRRSKTRKKKKPVRNEALQAGAKLEVPVELVDISGPGYLKVLTDPKYGYGSAINPCIDCRIFMFKRAKEYMKEIGAQFIFTGEVLGQRPMSQRTHPMRVIENDSDMEGLLLR
;
A
#
# COMPACT_ATOMS: atom_id res chain seq x y z
N MET A 1 -4.46 -0.48 3.37
CA MET A 1 -4.20 0.38 4.55
C MET A 1 -2.71 0.49 4.80
N SER A 2 -2.16 1.71 4.87
CA SER A 2 -0.71 1.92 5.06
C SER A 2 -0.31 2.14 6.52
N GLY A 3 -1.30 2.26 7.43
CA GLY A 3 -1.08 2.73 8.81
C GLY A 3 -1.02 4.27 8.94
N GLY A 4 -1.06 4.99 7.81
CA GLY A 4 -1.18 6.45 7.80
C GLY A 4 -2.62 6.93 8.04
N LEU A 5 -2.75 8.22 8.37
CA LEU A 5 -4.02 8.89 8.62
C LEU A 5 -4.98 8.75 7.43
N ASP A 6 -4.52 9.10 6.22
CA ASP A 6 -5.36 9.16 5.01
C ASP A 6 -6.03 7.80 4.72
N SER A 7 -5.27 6.70 4.80
CA SER A 7 -5.83 5.36 4.57
C SER A 7 -6.77 4.89 5.68
N THR A 8 -6.58 5.39 6.90
CA THR A 8 -7.42 5.05 8.06
C THR A 8 -8.76 5.80 7.96
N ILE A 9 -8.74 7.07 7.59
CA ILE A 9 -9.95 7.87 7.35
C ILE A 9 -10.74 7.29 6.17
N ALA A 10 -10.07 6.96 5.06
CA ALA A 10 -10.73 6.37 3.89
C ALA A 10 -11.47 5.07 4.26
N ALA A 11 -10.83 4.18 5.03
CA ALA A 11 -11.48 2.96 5.52
C ALA A 11 -12.71 3.27 6.39
N ALA A 12 -12.56 4.16 7.37
CA ALA A 12 -13.66 4.55 8.27
C ALA A 12 -14.84 5.19 7.51
N MET A 13 -14.57 5.95 6.44
CA MET A 13 -15.61 6.56 5.61
C MET A 13 -16.43 5.52 4.85
N LEU A 14 -15.80 4.50 4.28
CA LEU A 14 -16.50 3.42 3.58
C LEU A 14 -17.32 2.58 4.54
N MET A 15 -16.76 2.22 5.70
CA MET A 15 -17.49 1.50 6.76
C MET A 15 -18.74 2.26 7.21
N ARG A 16 -18.66 3.59 7.36
CA ARG A 16 -19.83 4.44 7.70
C ARG A 16 -20.93 4.43 6.63
N GLN A 17 -20.60 4.10 5.40
CA GLN A 17 -21.55 3.94 4.30
C GLN A 17 -22.11 2.50 4.21
N GLY A 18 -21.77 1.63 5.17
CA GLY A 18 -22.22 0.24 5.18
C GLY A 18 -21.44 -0.68 4.24
N ILE A 19 -20.28 -0.24 3.75
CA ILE A 19 -19.41 -1.04 2.88
C ILE A 19 -18.50 -1.91 3.76
N GLU A 20 -18.47 -3.21 3.48
CA GLU A 20 -17.53 -4.13 4.11
C GLU A 20 -16.10 -3.84 3.64
N VAL A 21 -15.16 -3.74 4.59
CA VAL A 21 -13.78 -3.35 4.32
C VAL A 21 -12.82 -4.45 4.76
N GLN A 22 -12.03 -4.94 3.82
CA GLN A 22 -10.83 -5.75 4.06
C GLN A 22 -9.59 -4.87 3.88
N GLY A 23 -8.77 -4.77 4.92
CA GLY A 23 -7.50 -4.08 4.85
C GLY A 23 -6.42 -4.93 4.17
N LEU A 24 -5.61 -4.28 3.35
CA LEU A 24 -4.41 -4.88 2.73
C LEU A 24 -3.20 -3.98 2.96
N THR A 25 -2.09 -4.53 3.43
CA THR A 25 -0.80 -3.85 3.57
C THR A 25 0.32 -4.70 2.99
N PHE A 26 1.38 -4.05 2.51
CA PHE A 26 2.51 -4.73 1.88
C PHE A 26 3.76 -4.66 2.74
N TYR A 27 4.47 -5.77 2.87
CA TYR A 27 5.84 -5.79 3.38
C TYR A 27 6.83 -5.79 2.23
N THR A 28 7.67 -4.76 2.16
CA THR A 28 8.62 -4.54 1.07
C THR A 28 10.04 -5.06 1.36
N GLY A 29 10.30 -5.59 2.55
CA GLY A 29 11.66 -5.95 2.99
C GLY A 29 12.48 -4.79 3.57
N PHE A 30 12.13 -3.54 3.24
CA PHE A 30 12.85 -2.33 3.65
C PHE A 30 12.18 -1.59 4.82
N CYS A 31 11.04 -2.08 5.31
CA CYS A 31 10.41 -1.53 6.50
C CYS A 31 11.28 -1.81 7.73
N VAL A 32 11.93 -0.77 8.26
CA VAL A 32 12.76 -0.84 9.49
C VAL A 32 12.01 -1.50 10.64
N VAL A 33 10.70 -1.25 10.75
CA VAL A 33 9.81 -1.83 11.77
C VAL A 33 9.76 -3.35 11.65
N GLU A 34 9.52 -3.87 10.44
CA GLU A 34 9.32 -5.30 10.23
C GLU A 34 10.65 -6.05 10.05
N HIS A 35 11.67 -5.41 9.49
CA HIS A 35 13.06 -5.88 9.55
C HIS A 35 13.53 -6.06 11.00
N ASN A 36 13.24 -5.09 11.89
CA ASN A 36 13.54 -5.22 13.32
C ASN A 36 12.67 -6.25 14.05
N ARG A 37 11.46 -6.58 13.56
CA ARG A 37 10.63 -7.67 14.11
C ARG A 37 11.18 -9.04 13.71
N ARG A 38 11.55 -9.21 12.44
CA ARG A 38 12.07 -10.48 11.89
C ARG A 38 13.52 -10.72 12.31
N SER A 39 14.32 -9.67 12.49
CA SER A 39 15.69 -9.75 12.98
C SER A 39 15.70 -9.98 14.50
N LYS A 40 16.00 -11.21 14.92
CA LYS A 40 16.14 -11.62 16.34
C LYS A 40 17.26 -10.91 17.12
N THR A 41 17.96 -9.96 16.49
CA THR A 41 19.25 -9.42 16.96
C THR A 41 19.13 -8.22 17.91
N ARG A 42 17.93 -7.71 18.21
CA ARG A 42 17.75 -6.63 19.20
C ARG A 42 16.61 -6.92 20.16
N LYS A 43 16.95 -7.23 21.42
CA LYS A 43 16.05 -7.15 22.58
C LYS A 43 15.59 -5.68 22.73
N LYS A 44 14.54 -5.27 22.04
CA LYS A 44 13.92 -3.95 22.24
C LYS A 44 12.95 -4.02 23.42
N LYS A 45 13.01 -3.00 24.29
CA LYS A 45 12.14 -2.83 25.49
C LYS A 45 10.65 -2.67 25.17
N LYS A 46 10.28 -2.43 23.91
CA LYS A 46 8.88 -2.34 23.44
C LYS A 46 8.71 -3.17 22.16
N PRO A 47 7.60 -3.92 22.02
CA PRO A 47 7.30 -4.61 20.78
C PRO A 47 7.17 -3.56 19.68
N VAL A 48 7.96 -3.71 18.63
CA VAL A 48 7.84 -2.90 17.42
C VAL A 48 6.44 -3.15 16.86
N ARG A 49 5.65 -2.12 16.55
CA ARG A 49 4.24 -2.24 16.12
C ARG A 49 4.12 -1.94 14.63
N ASN A 50 3.35 -2.76 13.91
CA ASN A 50 2.99 -2.45 12.52
C ASN A 50 1.75 -1.53 12.57
N GLU A 51 1.92 -0.29 12.11
CA GLU A 51 0.89 0.75 12.18
C GLU A 51 -0.38 0.37 11.40
N ALA A 52 -0.25 -0.36 10.29
CA ALA A 52 -1.41 -0.81 9.51
C ALA A 52 -2.25 -1.82 10.30
N LEU A 53 -1.61 -2.78 10.95
CA LEU A 53 -2.30 -3.75 11.82
C LEU A 53 -2.93 -3.07 13.04
N GLN A 54 -2.27 -2.05 13.60
CA GLN A 54 -2.82 -1.28 14.71
C GLN A 54 -4.03 -0.43 14.29
N ALA A 55 -3.96 0.20 13.11
CA ALA A 55 -5.09 0.94 12.56
C ALA A 55 -6.27 0.02 12.26
N GLY A 56 -6.01 -1.15 11.68
CA GLY A 56 -7.02 -2.19 11.47
C GLY A 56 -7.68 -2.62 12.78
N ALA A 57 -6.89 -2.95 13.80
CA ALA A 57 -7.41 -3.34 15.11
C ALA A 57 -8.27 -2.24 15.78
N LYS A 58 -7.91 -0.96 15.62
CA LYS A 58 -8.70 0.16 16.14
C LYS A 58 -10.03 0.36 15.41
N LEU A 59 -10.07 0.05 14.12
CA LEU A 59 -11.27 0.12 13.29
C LEU A 59 -12.04 -1.19 13.24
N GLU A 60 -11.56 -2.24 13.93
CA GLU A 60 -12.10 -3.60 13.85
C GLU A 60 -12.15 -4.13 12.41
N VAL A 61 -11.16 -3.74 11.60
CA VAL A 61 -11.00 -4.16 10.20
C VAL A 61 -9.91 -5.23 10.13
N PRO A 62 -10.18 -6.40 9.51
CA PRO A 62 -9.15 -7.39 9.23
C PRO A 62 -8.12 -6.78 8.27
N VAL A 63 -6.82 -7.01 8.53
CA VAL A 63 -5.74 -6.48 7.70
C VAL A 63 -4.81 -7.62 7.28
N GLU A 64 -4.75 -7.87 5.98
CA GLU A 64 -3.83 -8.83 5.39
C GLU A 64 -2.47 -8.18 5.14
N LEU A 65 -1.39 -8.91 5.46
CA LEU A 65 -0.02 -8.48 5.27
C LEU A 65 0.64 -9.33 4.17
N VAL A 66 0.74 -8.78 2.96
CA VAL A 66 1.34 -9.48 1.82
C VAL A 66 2.81 -9.14 1.71
N ASP A 67 3.65 -10.17 1.75
CA ASP A 67 5.09 -10.04 1.49
C ASP A 67 5.34 -9.86 -0.01
N ILE A 68 5.96 -8.73 -0.37
CA ILE A 68 6.39 -8.42 -1.73
C ILE A 68 7.90 -8.22 -1.82
N SER A 69 8.69 -8.56 -0.81
CA SER A 69 10.14 -8.29 -0.78
C SER A 69 10.96 -9.16 -1.74
N GLY A 70 10.32 -9.92 -2.62
CA GLY A 70 10.96 -10.82 -3.56
C GLY A 70 11.67 -10.12 -4.74
N PRO A 71 12.30 -10.90 -5.64
CA PRO A 71 13.08 -10.37 -6.77
C PRO A 71 12.30 -9.42 -7.68
N GLY A 72 10.98 -9.62 -7.83
CA GLY A 72 10.13 -8.76 -8.64
C GLY A 72 10.08 -7.31 -8.14
N TYR A 73 9.94 -7.11 -6.83
CA TYR A 73 9.96 -5.77 -6.25
C TYR A 73 11.37 -5.18 -6.21
N LEU A 74 12.40 -6.01 -6.04
CA LEU A 74 13.78 -5.54 -6.15
C LEU A 74 14.07 -4.94 -7.53
N LYS A 75 13.56 -5.57 -8.61
CA LYS A 75 13.69 -5.03 -9.96
C LYS A 75 13.05 -3.65 -10.11
N VAL A 76 11.86 -3.44 -9.52
CA VAL A 76 11.18 -2.14 -9.47
C VAL A 76 12.06 -1.07 -8.81
N LEU A 77 12.84 -1.45 -7.80
CA LEU A 77 13.73 -0.53 -7.09
C LEU A 77 15.03 -0.22 -7.84
N THR A 78 15.55 -1.16 -8.63
CA THR A 78 16.84 -1.01 -9.31
C THR A 78 16.73 -0.50 -10.75
N ASP A 79 15.60 -0.79 -11.42
CA ASP A 79 15.37 -0.49 -12.83
C ASP A 79 13.90 -0.07 -13.09
N PRO A 80 13.46 1.10 -12.58
CA PRO A 80 12.09 1.60 -12.76
C PRO A 80 11.84 2.15 -14.16
N LYS A 81 10.68 1.85 -14.74
CA LYS A 81 10.26 2.34 -16.06
C LYS A 81 10.06 3.86 -16.06
N TYR A 82 9.54 4.42 -14.99
CA TYR A 82 9.25 5.86 -14.88
C TYR A 82 10.38 6.66 -14.22
N GLY A 83 11.54 6.03 -14.04
CA GLY A 83 12.71 6.63 -13.44
C GLY A 83 12.55 6.91 -11.94
N TYR A 84 13.44 7.75 -11.45
CA TYR A 84 13.53 8.07 -10.03
C TYR A 84 13.11 9.50 -9.72
N GLY A 85 12.37 9.67 -8.63
CA GLY A 85 12.19 10.96 -7.99
C GLY A 85 13.39 11.34 -7.11
N SER A 86 13.21 12.36 -6.27
CA SER A 86 14.19 12.74 -5.25
C SER A 86 14.59 11.54 -4.37
N ALA A 87 15.86 11.42 -4.02
CA ALA A 87 16.39 10.34 -3.18
C ALA A 87 16.14 8.92 -3.77
N ILE A 88 16.20 8.79 -5.10
CA ILE A 88 16.11 7.51 -5.80
C ILE A 88 14.77 6.82 -5.48
N ASN A 89 13.66 7.58 -5.53
CA ASN A 89 12.33 7.09 -5.18
C ASN A 89 11.52 6.70 -6.45
N PRO A 90 11.34 5.41 -6.76
CA PRO A 90 10.58 4.95 -7.93
C PRO A 90 9.07 4.86 -7.62
N CYS A 91 8.48 5.96 -7.13
CA CYS A 91 7.13 5.92 -6.55
C CYS A 91 6.03 5.46 -7.52
N ILE A 92 6.14 5.79 -8.81
CA ILE A 92 5.16 5.39 -9.83
C ILE A 92 5.20 3.87 -10.02
N ASP A 93 6.38 3.31 -10.27
CA ASP A 93 6.57 1.88 -10.47
C ASP A 93 6.22 1.06 -9.21
N CYS A 94 6.61 1.53 -8.01
CA CYS A 94 6.21 0.90 -6.75
C CYS A 94 4.69 0.81 -6.63
N ARG A 95 3.97 1.88 -6.99
CA ARG A 95 2.50 1.91 -6.92
C ARG A 95 1.87 0.99 -7.95
N ILE A 96 2.37 0.99 -9.18
CA ILE A 96 1.91 0.05 -10.22
C ILE A 96 2.06 -1.39 -9.74
N PHE A 97 3.24 -1.74 -9.21
CA PHE A 97 3.51 -3.08 -8.69
C PHE A 97 2.57 -3.46 -7.55
N MET A 98 2.39 -2.57 -6.57
CA MET A 98 1.49 -2.79 -5.43
C MET A 98 0.03 -2.93 -5.86
N PHE A 99 -0.43 -2.14 -6.83
CA PHE A 99 -1.80 -2.25 -7.33
C PHE A 99 -2.06 -3.53 -8.11
N LYS A 100 -1.08 -4.02 -8.89
CA LYS A 100 -1.19 -5.34 -9.52
C LYS A 100 -1.35 -6.44 -8.48
N ARG A 101 -0.53 -6.42 -7.42
CA ARG A 101 -0.66 -7.39 -6.32
C ARG A 101 -1.97 -7.23 -5.55
N ALA A 102 -2.44 -6.00 -5.36
CA ALA A 102 -3.74 -5.73 -4.72
C ALA A 102 -4.89 -6.28 -5.57
N LYS A 103 -4.84 -6.14 -6.90
CA LYS A 103 -5.84 -6.65 -7.83
C LYS A 103 -5.91 -8.18 -7.81
N GLU A 104 -4.76 -8.85 -7.72
CA GLU A 104 -4.70 -10.31 -7.53
C GLU A 104 -5.41 -10.70 -6.24
N TYR A 105 -5.06 -10.07 -5.11
CA TYR A 105 -5.68 -10.33 -3.82
C TYR A 105 -7.18 -10.02 -3.80
N MET A 106 -7.61 -8.92 -4.43
CA MET A 106 -9.02 -8.54 -4.58
C MET A 106 -9.82 -9.66 -5.25
N LYS A 107 -9.26 -10.28 -6.32
CA LYS A 107 -9.88 -11.42 -6.99
C LYS A 107 -9.91 -12.67 -6.11
N GLU A 108 -8.83 -12.94 -5.37
CA GLU A 108 -8.74 -14.10 -4.47
C GLU A 108 -9.85 -14.09 -3.40
N ILE A 109 -10.18 -12.91 -2.86
CA ILE A 109 -11.21 -12.76 -1.82
C ILE A 109 -12.60 -12.41 -2.35
N GLY A 110 -12.76 -12.23 -3.67
CA GLY A 110 -14.04 -11.84 -4.28
C GLY A 110 -14.49 -10.40 -4.00
N ALA A 111 -13.55 -9.48 -3.72
CA ALA A 111 -13.87 -8.06 -3.50
C ALA A 111 -14.22 -7.34 -4.82
N GLN A 112 -15.05 -6.30 -4.74
CA GLN A 112 -15.62 -5.62 -5.92
C GLN A 112 -14.73 -4.47 -6.44
N PHE A 113 -14.03 -3.77 -5.54
CA PHE A 113 -13.16 -2.65 -5.88
C PHE A 113 -12.06 -2.49 -4.83
N ILE A 114 -11.04 -1.70 -5.17
CA ILE A 114 -9.95 -1.28 -4.28
C ILE A 114 -10.15 0.20 -3.98
N PHE A 115 -9.84 0.62 -2.75
CA PHE A 115 -9.78 2.04 -2.40
C PHE A 115 -8.41 2.41 -1.83
N THR A 116 -8.07 3.69 -1.91
CA THR A 116 -6.87 4.24 -1.28
C THR A 116 -7.15 5.55 -0.58
N GLY A 117 -6.24 5.98 0.30
CA GLY A 117 -6.24 7.35 0.85
C GLY A 117 -5.32 8.28 0.06
N GLU A 118 -5.27 8.19 -1.28
CA GLU A 118 -4.45 9.09 -2.09
C GLU A 118 -5.12 10.45 -2.23
N VAL A 119 -4.43 11.52 -1.85
CA VAL A 119 -4.97 12.89 -1.97
C VAL A 119 -4.33 13.58 -3.17
N LEU A 120 -5.16 14.11 -4.08
CA LEU A 120 -4.70 14.81 -5.27
C LEU A 120 -3.78 15.99 -4.91
N GLY A 121 -2.59 16.02 -5.51
CA GLY A 121 -1.57 17.05 -5.32
C GLY A 121 -0.68 16.87 -4.09
N GLN A 122 -1.02 15.97 -3.15
CA GLN A 122 -0.30 15.84 -1.88
C GLN A 122 1.13 15.29 -2.06
N ARG A 123 1.39 14.47 -3.09
CA ARG A 123 2.73 13.96 -3.44
C ARG A 123 3.12 14.35 -4.88
N PRO A 124 4.21 15.10 -5.08
CA PRO A 124 4.60 15.62 -6.40
C PRO A 124 4.83 14.56 -7.48
N MET A 125 5.37 13.39 -7.11
CA MET A 125 5.74 12.33 -8.06
C MET A 125 4.57 11.39 -8.40
N SER A 126 3.75 11.00 -7.43
CA SER A 126 2.78 9.92 -7.60
C SER A 126 1.32 10.35 -7.54
N GLN A 127 1.01 11.51 -6.95
CA GLN A 127 -0.36 11.95 -6.69
C GLN A 127 -0.75 13.23 -7.43
N ARG A 128 -0.09 13.53 -8.56
CA ARG A 128 -0.62 14.50 -9.53
C ARG A 128 -1.52 13.78 -10.52
N THR A 129 -2.44 14.51 -11.16
CA THR A 129 -3.44 13.94 -12.09
C THR A 129 -2.81 13.04 -13.15
N HIS A 130 -1.70 13.46 -13.77
CA HIS A 130 -1.04 12.67 -14.81
C HIS A 130 -0.42 11.36 -14.26
N PRO A 131 0.47 11.39 -13.24
CA PRO A 131 0.95 10.17 -12.58
C PRO A 131 -0.15 9.24 -12.09
N MET A 132 -1.23 9.75 -11.50
CA MET A 132 -2.32 8.90 -10.99
C MET A 132 -3.02 8.12 -12.11
N ARG A 133 -3.24 8.76 -13.27
CA ARG A 133 -3.76 8.10 -14.48
C ARG A 133 -2.78 7.08 -15.04
N VAL A 134 -1.49 7.43 -15.10
CA VAL A 134 -0.44 6.51 -15.54
C VAL A 134 -0.40 5.26 -14.65
N ILE A 135 -0.42 5.44 -13.34
CA ILE A 135 -0.41 4.35 -12.37
C ILE A 135 -1.64 3.46 -12.56
N GLU A 136 -2.82 4.05 -12.70
CA GLU A 136 -4.08 3.31 -12.87
C GLU A 136 -4.10 2.50 -14.17
N ASN A 137 -3.69 3.11 -15.28
CA ASN A 137 -3.61 2.45 -16.58
C ASN A 137 -2.59 1.31 -16.58
N ASP A 138 -1.36 1.57 -16.13
CA ASP A 138 -0.28 0.56 -16.15
C ASP A 138 -0.49 -0.57 -15.13
N SER A 139 -1.41 -0.41 -14.17
CA SER A 139 -1.84 -1.44 -13.23
C SER A 139 -3.17 -2.11 -13.61
N ASP A 140 -3.75 -1.76 -14.76
CA ASP A 140 -5.06 -2.23 -15.24
C ASP A 140 -6.18 -2.01 -14.21
N MET A 141 -6.17 -0.89 -13.51
CA MET A 141 -7.07 -0.60 -12.38
C MET A 141 -8.26 0.31 -12.76
N GLU A 142 -8.42 0.63 -14.04
CA GLU A 142 -9.52 1.48 -14.53
C GLU A 142 -10.88 0.90 -14.12
N GLY A 143 -11.70 1.74 -13.48
CA GLY A 143 -13.02 1.36 -12.95
C GLY A 143 -13.00 0.49 -11.69
N LEU A 144 -11.82 0.09 -11.20
CA LEU A 144 -11.66 -0.75 -10.01
C LEU A 144 -11.04 0.00 -8.83
N LEU A 145 -10.54 1.23 -9.04
CA LEU A 145 -9.83 2.01 -8.02
C LEU A 145 -10.63 3.24 -7.60
N LEU A 146 -11.07 3.26 -6.33
CA LEU A 146 -11.68 4.41 -5.68
C LEU A 146 -10.62 5.26 -4.96
N ARG A 147 -10.71 6.59 -5.10
CA ARG A 147 -9.83 7.56 -4.46
C ARG A 147 -10.63 8.72 -3.89
#